data_AF-A0AA94F7F6-F1
#
_entry.id   AF-A0AA94F7F6-F1
#
_cell.length_a   1.000
_cell.length_b   1.000
_cell.length_c   1.000
_cell.angle_alpha   90.00
_cell.angle_beta   90.00
_cell.angle_gamma   90.00
#
_symmetry.space_group_name_H-M   'P 1'
#
loop_
_entity.id
_entity.type
_entity.pdbx_description
1 polymer ?
#
loop_
_entity_poly.entity_id
_entity_poly.type
_entity_poly.pdbx_seq_one_letter_code
_entity_poly.pdbx_strand_id
1 'polypeptide(L)'
;MPKFTQINDKTYLSTLKSQFSLIQVGITKQKSKNVLLSNSDELLSLDEASIDKKNEELFSKVIEFPIISTNSNEKKLGNWAKLSSKSYSFYLPSSSVLFALENGNFVCKSEENICKEVE
;
A
#
# COMPACT_ATOMS: atom_id res chain seq x y z
N MET A 1 -23.26 -17.51 -6.41
CA MET A 1 -22.05 -17.24 -5.59
C MET A 1 -22.40 -17.36 -4.12
N PRO A 2 -21.58 -18.05 -3.29
CA PRO A 2 -21.87 -18.19 -1.87
C PRO A 2 -21.71 -16.86 -1.12
N LYS A 3 -22.53 -16.61 -0.09
CA LYS A 3 -22.52 -15.36 0.68
C LYS A 3 -21.18 -15.06 1.36
N PHE A 4 -20.42 -16.10 1.73
CA PHE A 4 -19.15 -15.99 2.44
C PHE A 4 -18.01 -15.37 1.60
N THR A 5 -17.93 -15.66 0.29
CA THR A 5 -16.91 -15.06 -0.57
C THR A 5 -17.12 -13.55 -0.73
N GLN A 6 -18.37 -13.11 -0.86
CA GLN A 6 -18.71 -11.68 -0.98
C GLN A 6 -18.40 -10.87 0.30
N ILE A 7 -18.51 -11.49 1.48
CA ILE A 7 -18.19 -10.85 2.77
C ILE A 7 -16.67 -10.64 2.91
N ASN A 8 -15.88 -11.63 2.50
CA ASN A 8 -14.42 -11.56 2.55
C ASN A 8 -13.88 -10.52 1.57
N ASP A 9 -14.43 -10.44 0.35
CA ASP A 9 -14.07 -9.41 -0.65
C ASP A 9 -14.25 -7.99 -0.09
N LYS A 10 -15.42 -7.72 0.53
CA LYS A 10 -15.71 -6.42 1.16
C LYS A 10 -14.77 -6.10 2.32
N THR A 11 -14.39 -7.11 3.10
CA THR A 11 -13.50 -6.94 4.27
C THR A 11 -12.09 -6.56 3.81
N TYR A 12 -11.55 -7.26 2.82
CA TYR A 12 -10.22 -6.95 2.27
C TYR A 12 -10.21 -5.61 1.54
N LEU A 13 -11.27 -5.26 0.81
CA LEU A 13 -11.40 -3.93 0.20
C LEU A 13 -11.46 -2.83 1.26
N SER A 14 -12.22 -3.01 2.34
CA SER A 14 -12.25 -2.05 3.46
C SER A 14 -10.88 -1.88 4.11
N THR A 15 -10.13 -2.98 4.25
CA THR A 15 -8.75 -2.98 4.77
C THR A 15 -7.83 -2.18 3.85
N LEU A 16 -7.90 -2.45 2.54
CA LEU A 16 -7.15 -1.73 1.52
C LEU A 16 -7.41 -0.22 1.58
N LYS A 17 -8.68 0.21 1.57
CA LYS A 17 -9.06 1.63 1.65
C LYS A 17 -8.51 2.31 2.90
N SER A 18 -8.64 1.65 4.05
CA SER A 18 -8.15 2.18 5.33
C SER A 18 -6.63 2.35 5.31
N GLN A 19 -5.89 1.31 4.91
CA GLN A 19 -4.44 1.34 4.85
C GLN A 19 -3.92 2.32 3.80
N PHE A 20 -4.55 2.37 2.62
CA PHE A 20 -4.25 3.36 1.59
C PHE A 20 -4.39 4.79 2.13
N SER A 21 -5.50 5.10 2.81
CA SER A 21 -5.73 6.40 3.44
C SER A 21 -4.63 6.73 4.48
N LEU A 22 -4.24 5.75 5.29
CA LEU A 22 -3.19 5.93 6.30
C LEU A 22 -1.82 6.20 5.65
N ILE A 23 -1.50 5.52 4.55
CA ILE A 23 -0.28 5.76 3.76
C ILE A 23 -0.30 7.17 3.18
N GLN A 24 -1.41 7.62 2.58
CA GLN A 24 -1.55 8.99 2.04
C GLN A 24 -1.37 10.06 3.13
N VAL A 25 -2.00 9.87 4.28
CA VAL A 25 -1.87 10.78 5.43
C VAL A 25 -0.43 10.81 5.94
N GLY A 26 0.21 9.64 6.04
CA GLY A 26 1.62 9.52 6.43
C GLY A 26 2.56 10.27 5.51
N ILE A 27 2.41 10.07 4.20
CA ILE A 27 3.16 10.80 3.16
C ILE A 27 2.93 12.31 3.29
N THR A 28 1.68 12.74 3.45
CA THR A 28 1.32 14.16 3.60
C THR A 28 1.98 14.76 4.84
N LYS A 29 1.92 14.08 6.00
CA LYS A 29 2.57 14.50 7.25
C LYS A 29 4.08 14.64 7.06
N GLN A 30 4.72 13.70 6.37
CA GLN A 30 6.15 13.75 6.07
C GLN A 30 6.50 14.94 5.16
N LYS A 31 5.72 15.18 4.10
CA LYS A 31 5.90 16.34 3.22
C LYS A 31 5.75 17.66 3.98
N SER A 32 4.70 17.79 4.79
CA SER A 32 4.50 18.99 5.62
C SER A 32 5.66 19.21 6.60
N LYS A 33 6.16 18.15 7.23
CA LYS A 33 7.34 18.22 8.10
C LYS A 33 8.57 18.71 7.33
N ASN A 34 8.83 18.17 6.14
CA ASN A 34 9.98 18.59 5.31
C ASN A 34 9.90 20.08 4.94
N VAL A 35 8.72 20.57 4.55
CA VAL A 35 8.51 22.00 4.26
C VAL A 35 8.80 22.87 5.49
N LEU A 36 8.29 22.50 6.67
CA LEU A 36 8.52 23.25 7.92
C LEU A 36 9.99 23.30 8.33
N LEU A 37 10.74 22.24 8.04
CA LEU A 37 12.17 22.14 8.34
C LEU A 37 13.06 22.72 7.23
N SER A 38 12.48 23.28 6.17
CA SER A 38 13.21 23.69 4.95
C SER A 38 14.06 22.56 4.35
N ASN A 39 13.61 21.30 4.51
CA ASN A 39 14.23 20.14 3.90
C ASN A 39 13.63 19.90 2.51
N SER A 40 14.49 19.81 1.48
CA SER A 40 14.10 19.51 0.10
C SER A 40 14.17 18.03 -0.26
N ASP A 41 14.47 17.13 0.70
CA ASP A 41 14.59 15.71 0.43
C ASP A 41 13.29 15.13 -0.11
N GLU A 42 13.39 14.51 -1.30
CA GLU A 42 12.29 13.78 -1.91
C GLU A 42 12.11 12.43 -1.21
N LEU A 43 10.85 12.04 -0.97
CA LEU A 43 10.53 10.72 -0.46
C LEU A 43 10.73 9.68 -1.57
N LEU A 44 11.88 9.00 -1.56
CA LEU A 44 12.26 8.02 -2.59
C LEU A 44 11.80 6.58 -2.29
N SER A 45 11.47 6.27 -1.03
CA SER A 45 10.88 4.99 -0.62
C SER A 45 9.96 5.17 0.59
N LEU A 46 9.09 4.18 0.84
CA LEU A 46 8.16 4.20 1.98
C LEU A 46 8.60 3.29 3.14
N ASP A 47 9.60 2.45 2.91
CA ASP A 47 10.18 1.50 3.87
C ASP A 47 11.57 1.05 3.42
N GLU A 48 12.17 0.18 4.24
CA GLU A 48 13.44 -0.53 4.01
C GLU A 48 13.24 -2.02 3.71
N ALA A 49 11.99 -2.46 3.48
CA ALA A 49 11.68 -3.88 3.28
C ALA A 49 12.34 -4.44 2.02
N SER A 50 12.74 -5.71 2.08
CA SER A 50 13.24 -6.41 0.90
C SER A 50 12.14 -6.63 -0.14
N ILE A 51 12.49 -6.58 -1.43
CA ILE A 51 11.57 -6.86 -2.54
C ILE A 51 11.12 -8.32 -2.47
N ASP A 52 9.83 -8.55 -2.69
CA ASP A 52 9.19 -9.85 -2.78
C ASP A 52 9.46 -10.81 -1.60
N LYS A 53 9.64 -10.23 -0.41
CA LYS A 53 9.93 -10.98 0.82
C LYS A 53 8.77 -10.84 1.80
N LYS A 54 8.38 -11.97 2.39
CA LYS A 54 7.37 -12.03 3.45
C LYS A 54 7.97 -11.64 4.81
N ASN A 55 7.10 -11.25 5.74
CA ASN A 55 7.46 -10.92 7.13
C ASN A 55 8.39 -9.70 7.26
N GLU A 56 8.31 -8.76 6.32
CA GLU A 56 9.01 -7.48 6.39
C GLU A 56 8.00 -6.38 6.70
N GLU A 57 8.44 -5.33 7.40
CA GLU A 57 7.60 -4.17 7.71
C GLU A 57 7.54 -3.23 6.51
N LEU A 58 6.34 -3.09 5.95
CA LEU A 58 6.06 -2.16 4.86
C LEU A 58 5.61 -0.81 5.39
N PHE A 59 5.88 0.22 4.59
CA PHE A 59 5.47 1.61 4.83
C PHE A 59 6.00 2.24 6.14
N SER A 60 7.01 1.64 6.79
CA SER A 60 7.54 2.04 8.11
C SER A 60 8.07 3.48 8.18
N LYS A 61 8.33 4.14 7.04
CA LYS A 61 8.72 5.57 7.00
C LYS A 61 7.54 6.52 7.12
N VAL A 62 6.31 6.05 6.89
CA VAL A 62 5.11 6.90 6.79
C VAL A 62 3.96 6.46 7.69
N ILE A 63 3.92 5.21 8.16
CA ILE A 63 2.94 4.73 9.14
C ILE A 63 3.62 4.25 10.42
N GLU A 64 2.97 4.46 11.56
CA GLU A 64 3.51 4.13 12.90
C GLU A 64 3.16 2.71 13.35
N PHE A 65 2.22 2.04 12.68
CA PHE A 65 1.83 0.65 12.97
C PHE A 65 2.37 -0.30 11.89
N PRO A 66 2.81 -1.50 12.25
CA PRO A 66 3.45 -2.41 11.31
C PRO A 66 2.42 -3.04 10.35
N ILE A 67 2.63 -2.86 9.04
CA ILE A 67 1.99 -3.67 8.01
C ILE A 67 3.01 -4.73 7.57
N ILE A 68 2.71 -5.99 7.87
CA ILE A 68 3.61 -7.10 7.56
C ILE A 68 3.37 -7.64 6.16
N SER A 69 4.43 -7.72 5.37
CA SER A 69 4.38 -8.17 3.97
C SER A 69 4.05 -9.66 3.83
N THR A 70 3.38 -9.98 2.72
CA THR A 70 3.45 -11.30 2.07
C THR A 70 4.40 -11.21 0.87
N ASN A 71 4.37 -12.20 -0.02
CA ASN A 71 5.15 -12.22 -1.25
C ASN A 71 4.35 -12.76 -2.44
N SER A 72 4.94 -12.72 -3.62
CA SER A 72 4.35 -13.13 -4.90
C SER A 72 4.08 -14.63 -5.00
N ASN A 73 4.71 -15.44 -4.14
CA ASN A 73 4.48 -16.88 -4.06
C ASN A 73 3.24 -17.20 -3.22
N GLU A 74 3.13 -16.62 -2.01
CA GLU A 74 2.03 -16.88 -1.08
C GLU A 74 0.75 -16.11 -1.45
N LYS A 75 0.88 -14.87 -1.94
CA LYS A 75 -0.22 -13.97 -2.31
C LYS A 75 -1.35 -13.94 -1.28
N LYS A 76 -0.98 -13.84 0.00
CA LYS A 76 -1.96 -13.87 1.09
C LYS A 76 -2.98 -12.75 0.92
N LEU A 77 -4.26 -13.12 0.90
CA LEU A 77 -5.38 -12.19 0.73
C LEU A 77 -5.43 -11.18 1.87
N GLY A 78 -5.76 -9.93 1.53
CA GLY A 78 -5.80 -8.84 2.50
C GLY A 78 -4.44 -8.30 2.91
N ASN A 79 -3.36 -8.77 2.28
CA ASN A 79 -2.00 -8.36 2.60
C ASN A 79 -1.30 -7.70 1.42
N TRP A 80 -0.27 -6.92 1.76
CA TRP A 80 0.60 -6.23 0.82
C TRP A 80 1.85 -7.04 0.49
N ALA A 81 2.35 -6.92 -0.74
CA ALA A 81 3.68 -7.36 -1.13
C ALA A 81 4.43 -6.21 -1.80
N LYS A 82 5.74 -6.14 -1.56
CA LYS A 82 6.63 -5.19 -2.21
C LYS A 82 7.10 -5.77 -3.54
N LEU A 83 6.82 -5.07 -4.64
CA LEU A 83 7.19 -5.50 -5.99
C LEU A 83 8.49 -4.86 -6.48
N SER A 84 8.79 -3.65 -6.01
CA SER A 84 10.05 -2.94 -6.29
C SER A 84 10.37 -1.96 -5.16
N SER A 85 11.41 -1.14 -5.32
CA SER A 85 11.71 -0.05 -4.37
C SER A 85 10.57 0.96 -4.21
N LYS A 86 9.71 1.11 -5.23
CA LYS A 86 8.63 2.09 -5.27
C LYS A 86 7.24 1.51 -5.55
N SER A 87 7.09 0.21 -5.80
CA SER A 87 5.80 -0.38 -6.16
C SER A 87 5.40 -1.53 -5.25
N TYR A 88 4.09 -1.67 -5.07
CA TYR A 88 3.45 -2.57 -4.12
C TYR A 88 2.20 -3.18 -4.74
N SER A 89 1.80 -4.34 -4.23
CA SER A 89 0.60 -5.05 -4.61
C SER A 89 -0.21 -5.38 -3.37
N PHE A 90 -1.53 -5.22 -3.44
CA PHE A 90 -2.46 -5.72 -2.44
C PHE A 90 -3.29 -6.85 -3.03
N TYR A 91 -3.32 -8.00 -2.36
CA TYR A 91 -4.01 -9.18 -2.89
C TYR A 91 -5.47 -9.25 -2.47
N LEU A 92 -6.36 -9.30 -3.45
CA LEU A 92 -7.79 -9.54 -3.32
C LEU A 92 -8.13 -10.94 -3.85
N PRO A 93 -9.30 -11.51 -3.52
CA PRO A 93 -9.62 -12.88 -3.92
C PRO A 93 -9.68 -13.12 -5.43
N SER A 94 -10.05 -12.10 -6.21
CA SER A 94 -10.18 -12.19 -7.68
C SER A 94 -9.09 -11.44 -8.44
N SER A 95 -8.25 -10.66 -7.78
CA SER A 95 -7.28 -9.78 -8.44
C SER A 95 -6.23 -9.25 -7.47
N SER A 96 -5.33 -8.39 -7.95
CA SER A 96 -4.47 -7.59 -7.10
C SER A 96 -4.55 -6.13 -7.48
N VAL A 97 -4.49 -5.25 -6.50
CA VAL A 97 -4.42 -3.81 -6.73
C VAL A 97 -2.97 -3.35 -6.69
N LEU A 98 -2.51 -2.69 -7.75
CA LEU A 98 -1.13 -2.24 -7.91
C LEU A 98 -1.01 -0.78 -7.50
N PHE A 99 0.08 -0.45 -6.81
CA PHE A 99 0.39 0.91 -6.39
C PHE A 99 1.84 1.25 -6.66
N ALA A 100 2.11 2.54 -6.87
CA ALA A 100 3.46 3.07 -7.05
C ALA A 100 3.65 4.41 -6.32
N LEU A 101 4.86 4.63 -5.81
CA LEU A 101 5.32 5.93 -5.32
C LEU A 101 5.90 6.73 -6.49
N GLU A 102 5.22 7.79 -6.88
CA GLU A 102 5.59 8.68 -8.00
C GLU A 102 5.56 10.13 -7.54
N ASN A 103 6.69 10.83 -7.68
CA ASN A 103 6.84 12.24 -7.29
C ASN A 103 6.36 12.48 -5.84
N GLY A 104 6.71 11.56 -4.95
CA GLY A 104 6.28 11.53 -3.56
C GLY A 104 4.78 11.28 -3.33
N ASN A 105 4.00 10.87 -4.33
CA ASN A 105 2.59 10.50 -4.19
C ASN A 105 2.43 8.99 -4.31
N PHE A 106 1.55 8.40 -3.51
CA PHE A 106 1.22 6.98 -3.64
C PHE A 106 0.00 6.84 -4.55
N VAL A 107 0.15 6.19 -5.69
CA VAL A 107 -0.85 6.24 -6.78
C VAL A 107 -1.28 4.83 -7.12
N CYS A 108 -2.59 4.63 -7.33
CA CYS A 108 -3.11 3.37 -7.85
C CYS A 108 -2.76 3.20 -9.34
N LYS A 109 -2.29 2.02 -9.72
CA LYS A 109 -1.82 1.65 -11.07
C LYS A 109 -2.61 0.50 -11.69
N SER A 110 -3.69 0.08 -11.04
CA SER A 110 -4.65 -0.89 -11.59
C SER A 110 -5.60 -0.23 -12.57
N GLU A 111 -6.54 -1.02 -13.11
CA GLU A 111 -7.62 -0.50 -13.95
C GLU A 111 -8.43 0.59 -13.23
N GLU A 112 -8.95 1.56 -13.99
CA GLU A 112 -9.59 2.77 -13.47
C GLU A 112 -10.78 2.47 -12.53
N ASN A 113 -11.59 1.46 -12.87
CA ASN A 113 -12.70 0.99 -12.03
C ASN A 113 -12.22 0.50 -10.67
N ILE A 114 -11.11 -0.24 -10.61
CA ILE A 114 -10.52 -0.74 -9.37
C ILE A 114 -9.96 0.42 -8.56
N CYS A 115 -9.25 1.36 -9.21
CA CYS A 115 -8.68 2.52 -8.51
C CYS A 115 -9.77 3.43 -7.93
N LYS A 116 -10.86 3.69 -8.67
CA LYS A 116 -12.04 4.44 -8.17
C LYS A 116 -12.75 3.76 -7.00
N GLU A 117 -12.64 2.44 -6.89
CA GLU A 117 -13.17 1.76 -5.72
C GLU A 117 -12.30 1.98 -4.48
N VAL A 118 -11.01 2.29 -4.61
CA VAL A 118 -10.08 2.45 -3.48
C VAL A 118 -9.92 3.90 -3.04
N GLU A 119 -9.87 4.83 -4.00
CA GLU A 119 -9.76 6.29 -3.83
C GLU A 119 -11.09 6.93 -3.37
#